data_AF-W9X644-F1
#
_entry.id   AF-W9X644-F1
#
_cell.length_a   1.000
_cell.length_b   1.000
_cell.length_c   1.000
_cell.angle_alpha   90.00
_cell.angle_beta   90.00
_cell.angle_gamma   90.00
#
_symmetry.space_group_name_H-M   'P 1'
#
loop_
_entity.id
_entity.type
_entity.pdbx_description
1 polymer ?
#
loop_
_entity_poly.entity_id
_entity_poly.type
_entity_poly.pdbx_seq_one_letter_code
_entity_poly.pdbx_strand_id
1 'polypeptide(L)'
;MGSQDNYTFANQTSIPSPLDKQLPAFFRSWDDPHSNNDYLNLFAPDGQLVFGSTTTGRDAIRAFRDAMIHPTNGPVVDLEHTLGKCFVLAGGADTGKQEVIVNGSLWYKLRNGRRIDVDFASMIKFADPGDGKDLQAEFYEVYLDAHELMTAINEMNNEEGK
;
A
#
# COMPACT_ATOMS: atom_id res chain seq x y z
N MET A 1 -24.21 10.30 12.20
CA MET A 1 -23.75 9.13 11.42
C MET A 1 -22.26 9.06 11.65
N GLY A 2 -21.77 8.06 12.38
CA GLY A 2 -20.35 7.97 12.72
C GLY A 2 -19.55 7.83 11.43
N SER A 3 -18.59 8.73 11.23
CA SER A 3 -17.58 8.61 10.17
C SER A 3 -16.92 7.26 10.33
N GLN A 4 -17.20 6.33 9.42
CA GLN A 4 -16.47 5.07 9.37
C GLN A 4 -15.00 5.43 9.05
N ASP A 5 -14.08 4.94 9.87
CA ASP A 5 -12.65 5.13 9.63
C ASP A 5 -12.27 4.40 8.33
N ASN A 6 -11.69 5.12 7.37
CA ASN A 6 -11.26 4.60 6.06
C ASN A 6 -10.28 3.42 6.19
N TYR A 7 -9.63 3.30 7.34
CA TYR A 7 -8.63 2.28 7.64
C TYR A 7 -9.17 1.11 8.47
N THR A 8 -10.48 0.93 8.55
CA THR A 8 -11.09 -0.24 9.21
C THR A 8 -11.70 -1.17 8.17
N PHE A 9 -11.23 -2.42 8.11
CA PHE A 9 -11.78 -3.42 7.21
C PHE A 9 -13.23 -3.77 7.57
N ALA A 10 -14.06 -4.06 6.57
CA ALA A 10 -15.43 -4.51 6.77
C ALA A 10 -15.52 -5.83 7.56
N ASN A 11 -14.48 -6.66 7.52
CA ASN A 11 -14.36 -7.90 8.29
C ASN A 11 -13.24 -7.86 9.34
N GLN A 12 -12.95 -6.66 9.89
CA GLN A 12 -11.86 -6.42 10.84
C GLN A 12 -11.79 -7.44 11.98
N THR A 13 -12.93 -7.81 12.57
CA THR A 13 -13.01 -8.74 13.71
C THR A 13 -12.65 -10.18 13.35
N SER A 14 -12.62 -10.52 12.06
CA SER A 14 -12.27 -11.85 11.56
C SER A 14 -10.82 -11.95 11.11
N ILE A 15 -10.05 -10.86 11.16
CA ILE A 15 -8.64 -10.83 10.80
C ILE A 15 -7.84 -11.32 12.04
N PRO A 16 -6.94 -12.30 11.90
CA PRO A 16 -6.11 -12.78 12.99
C PRO A 16 -5.06 -11.74 13.39
N SER A 17 -4.67 -11.77 14.65
CA SER A 17 -3.54 -10.96 15.14
C SER A 17 -2.20 -11.54 14.67
N PRO A 18 -1.18 -10.71 14.38
CA PRO A 18 -1.14 -9.24 14.51
C PRO A 18 -1.72 -8.44 13.32
N LEU A 19 -2.15 -9.12 12.25
CA LEU A 19 -2.57 -8.48 10.99
C LEU A 19 -3.76 -7.54 11.14
N ASP A 20 -4.63 -7.80 12.12
CA ASP A 20 -5.78 -6.96 12.45
C ASP A 20 -5.38 -5.51 12.72
N LYS A 21 -4.24 -5.27 13.37
CA LYS A 21 -3.74 -3.92 13.65
C LYS A 21 -2.68 -3.47 12.67
N GLN A 22 -1.84 -4.41 12.23
CA GLN A 22 -0.68 -4.12 11.41
C GLN A 22 -1.07 -3.60 10.03
N LEU A 23 -2.07 -4.21 9.37
CA LEU A 23 -2.50 -3.77 8.04
C LEU A 23 -3.13 -2.36 8.06
N PRO A 24 -4.08 -2.02 8.96
CA PRO A 24 -4.56 -0.65 9.10
C PRO A 24 -3.46 0.37 9.40
N ALA A 25 -2.49 0.04 10.26
CA ALA A 25 -1.39 0.94 10.59
C ALA A 25 -0.49 1.20 9.38
N PHE A 26 -0.22 0.16 8.58
CA PHE A 26 0.51 0.29 7.33
C PHE A 26 -0.18 1.27 6.36
N PHE A 27 -1.46 1.08 6.06
CA PHE A 27 -2.17 1.96 5.11
C PHE A 27 -2.21 3.40 5.59
N ARG A 28 -2.46 3.64 6.89
CA ARG A 28 -2.38 5.00 7.46
C ARG A 28 -1.01 5.64 7.27
N SER A 29 0.07 4.89 7.50
CA SER A 29 1.43 5.40 7.34
C SER A 29 1.85 5.55 5.88
N TRP A 30 1.34 4.71 4.98
CA TRP A 30 1.59 4.80 3.54
C TRP A 30 0.92 6.03 2.94
N ASP A 31 -0.28 6.37 3.40
CA ASP A 31 -1.10 7.46 2.88
C ASP A 31 -0.66 8.82 3.42
N ASP A 32 -0.04 8.85 4.60
CA ASP A 32 0.43 10.09 5.23
C ASP A 32 1.57 10.75 4.42
N PRO A 33 1.35 11.93 3.79
CA PRO A 33 2.39 12.63 3.05
C PRO A 33 3.55 13.13 3.95
N HIS A 34 3.36 13.11 5.27
CA HIS A 34 4.33 13.49 6.30
C HIS A 34 4.86 12.30 7.11
N SER A 35 4.62 11.08 6.64
CA SER A 35 5.06 9.84 7.29
C SER A 35 6.56 9.86 7.61
N ASN A 36 6.92 9.37 8.80
CA ASN A 36 8.31 9.10 9.17
C ASN A 36 8.86 7.81 8.55
N ASN A 37 8.18 7.28 7.54
CA ASN A 37 8.43 6.00 6.87
C ASN A 37 8.11 4.74 7.69
N ASP A 38 7.18 4.84 8.65
CA ASP A 38 6.77 3.70 9.48
C ASP A 38 6.13 2.56 8.66
N TYR A 39 5.59 2.86 7.47
CA TYR A 39 5.10 1.86 6.51
C TYR A 39 6.18 0.86 6.09
N LEU A 40 7.47 1.22 6.15
CA LEU A 40 8.58 0.32 5.84
C LEU A 40 8.72 -0.82 6.86
N ASN A 41 8.16 -0.68 8.06
CA ASN A 41 8.17 -1.72 9.08
C ASN A 41 7.33 -2.94 8.68
N LEU A 42 6.40 -2.79 7.73
CA LEU A 42 5.68 -3.91 7.14
C LEU A 42 6.63 -4.85 6.39
N PHE A 43 7.64 -4.32 5.72
CA PHE A 43 8.48 -5.10 4.80
C PHE A 43 9.66 -5.76 5.52
N ALA A 44 10.01 -6.97 5.11
CA ALA A 44 11.30 -7.58 5.44
C ALA A 44 12.47 -6.73 4.87
N PRO A 45 13.71 -6.86 5.37
CA PRO A 45 14.86 -6.08 4.88
C PRO A 45 15.06 -6.16 3.36
N ASP A 46 14.82 -7.34 2.77
CA ASP A 46 14.87 -7.67 1.34
C ASP A 46 13.48 -7.90 0.72
N GLY A 47 12.42 -7.47 1.42
CA GLY A 47 11.04 -7.60 0.96
C GLY A 47 10.80 -6.90 -0.37
N GLN A 48 9.89 -7.45 -1.17
CA GLN A 48 9.58 -6.98 -2.51
C GLN A 48 8.23 -6.25 -2.55
N LEU A 49 8.20 -5.09 -3.19
CA LEU A 49 7.00 -4.41 -3.62
C LEU A 49 6.88 -4.52 -5.15
N VAL A 50 5.76 -5.04 -5.64
CA VAL A 50 5.45 -5.16 -7.06
C VAL A 50 4.29 -4.22 -7.39
N PHE A 51 4.60 -3.20 -8.18
CA PHE A 51 3.63 -2.25 -8.72
C PHE A 51 4.05 -1.88 -10.15
N GLY A 52 3.58 -2.66 -11.12
CA GLY A 52 4.04 -2.60 -12.52
C GLY A 52 5.46 -3.15 -12.74
N SER A 53 6.40 -2.76 -11.88
CA SER A 53 7.76 -3.32 -11.78
C SER A 53 8.08 -3.74 -10.34
N THR A 54 9.12 -4.55 -10.17
CA THR A 54 9.56 -5.01 -8.85
C THR A 54 10.57 -4.05 -8.23
N THR A 55 10.31 -3.65 -6.99
CA THR A 55 11.21 -2.87 -6.14
C THR A 55 11.60 -3.72 -4.93
N THR A 56 12.90 -3.87 -4.67
CA THR A 56 13.41 -4.80 -3.65
C THR A 56 14.15 -4.06 -2.54
N GLY A 57 13.75 -4.31 -1.29
CA GLY A 57 14.37 -3.77 -0.09
C GLY A 57 13.83 -2.40 0.32
N ARG A 58 13.91 -2.12 1.63
CA ARG A 58 13.27 -0.94 2.25
C ARG A 58 13.73 0.39 1.65
N ASP A 59 15.02 0.54 1.35
CA ASP A 59 15.55 1.78 0.78
C ASP A 59 15.02 2.06 -0.63
N ALA A 60 14.91 1.01 -1.45
CA ALA A 60 14.37 1.13 -2.80
C ALA A 60 12.86 1.41 -2.75
N ILE A 61 12.12 0.76 -1.83
CA ILE A 61 10.68 1.01 -1.63
C ILE A 61 10.44 2.46 -1.18
N ARG A 62 11.27 2.98 -0.26
CA ARG A 62 11.22 4.39 0.14
C ARG A 62 11.46 5.32 -1.05
N ALA A 63 12.52 5.09 -1.81
CA ALA A 63 12.83 5.90 -3.00
C ALA A 63 11.72 5.84 -4.05
N PHE A 64 11.10 4.67 -4.25
CA PHE A 64 9.94 4.50 -5.11
C PHE A 64 8.75 5.34 -4.63
N ARG A 65 8.42 5.27 -3.33
CA ARG A 65 7.36 6.08 -2.75
C ARG A 65 7.67 7.57 -2.91
N ASP A 66 8.87 8.03 -2.57
CA ASP A 66 9.27 9.44 -2.69
C ASP A 66 9.21 9.96 -4.13
N ALA A 67 9.49 9.11 -5.13
CA ALA A 67 9.43 9.47 -6.55
C ALA A 67 7.99 9.52 -7.10
N MET A 68 7.10 8.70 -6.56
CA MET A 68 5.72 8.55 -7.05
C MET A 68 4.72 9.41 -6.25
N ILE A 69 4.83 9.36 -4.93
CA ILE A 69 3.94 9.92 -3.93
C ILE A 69 4.77 10.83 -3.01
N HIS A 70 4.75 12.12 -3.30
CA HIS A 70 5.42 13.11 -2.45
C HIS A 70 4.77 14.47 -2.67
N PRO A 71 4.52 15.27 -1.61
CA PRO A 71 3.88 16.58 -1.72
C PRO A 71 4.64 17.61 -2.60
N THR A 72 5.85 17.28 -3.05
CA THR A 72 6.72 18.19 -3.81
C THR A 72 7.45 17.50 -4.96
N ASN A 73 7.89 16.26 -4.78
CA ASN A 73 8.79 15.59 -5.72
C ASN A 73 8.06 14.65 -6.68
N GLY A 74 6.88 14.16 -6.29
CA GLY A 74 6.13 13.16 -7.03
C GLY A 74 5.01 13.76 -7.88
N PRO A 75 4.49 13.01 -8.86
CA PRO A 75 3.28 13.38 -9.57
C PRO A 75 2.02 13.30 -8.70
N VAL A 76 1.98 12.40 -7.71
CA VAL A 76 0.90 12.29 -6.72
C VAL A 76 1.31 13.04 -5.45
N VAL A 77 0.50 14.02 -5.05
CA VAL A 77 0.77 14.86 -3.87
C VAL A 77 0.00 14.44 -2.63
N ASP A 78 -1.07 13.69 -2.82
CA ASP A 78 -1.94 13.21 -1.75
C ASP A 78 -2.70 11.97 -2.24
N LEU A 79 -3.02 11.07 -1.33
CA LEU A 79 -3.81 9.87 -1.61
C LEU A 79 -4.46 9.34 -0.33
N GLU A 80 -5.50 8.54 -0.49
CA GLU A 80 -6.10 7.85 0.66
C GLU A 80 -6.77 6.56 0.20
N HIS A 81 -6.51 5.49 0.92
CA HIS A 81 -7.18 4.22 0.79
C HIS A 81 -8.46 4.20 1.63
N THR A 82 -9.50 3.59 1.09
CA THR A 82 -10.66 3.09 1.82
C THR A 82 -10.63 1.57 1.81
N LEU A 83 -10.39 0.98 2.98
CA LEU A 83 -10.18 -0.46 3.13
C LEU A 83 -11.51 -1.22 3.01
N GLY A 84 -11.54 -2.17 2.09
CA GLY A 84 -12.68 -3.07 1.87
C GLY A 84 -12.61 -4.28 2.82
N LYS A 85 -12.12 -5.41 2.32
CA LYS A 85 -12.00 -6.67 3.07
C LYS A 85 -10.58 -7.19 3.05
N CYS A 86 -10.23 -7.95 4.08
CA CYS A 86 -8.99 -8.71 4.16
C CYS A 86 -9.31 -10.21 4.20
N PHE A 87 -8.72 -10.98 3.30
CA PHE A 87 -8.86 -12.43 3.21
C PHE A 87 -7.56 -13.07 3.61
N VAL A 88 -7.61 -13.87 4.67
CA VAL A 88 -6.47 -14.66 5.12
C VAL A 88 -6.55 -16.03 4.48
N LEU A 89 -5.54 -16.38 3.68
CA LEU A 89 -5.51 -17.64 2.95
C LEU A 89 -5.27 -18.79 3.94
N ALA A 90 -6.19 -19.76 3.94
CA ALA A 90 -6.08 -20.95 4.78
C ALA A 90 -4.92 -21.84 4.32
N GLY A 91 -4.11 -22.30 5.27
CA GLY A 91 -3.00 -23.24 5.03
C GLY A 91 -1.63 -22.59 4.79
N GLY A 92 -1.57 -21.29 4.50
CA GLY A 92 -0.31 -20.59 4.19
C GLY A 92 0.46 -21.23 3.03
N ALA A 93 1.64 -20.69 2.70
CA ALA A 93 2.57 -21.35 1.78
C ALA A 93 3.40 -22.43 2.52
N ASP A 94 3.71 -22.22 3.80
CA ASP A 94 4.47 -23.10 4.70
C ASP A 94 4.21 -22.72 6.19
N THR A 95 4.67 -23.53 7.15
CA THR A 95 4.67 -23.17 8.59
C THR A 95 5.41 -21.85 8.83
N GLY A 96 4.79 -20.92 9.58
CA GLY A 96 5.38 -19.61 9.88
C GLY A 96 5.23 -18.57 8.76
N LYS A 97 4.46 -18.88 7.70
CA LYS A 97 4.08 -17.92 6.66
C LYS A 97 2.59 -17.64 6.69
N GLN A 98 2.23 -16.41 6.38
CA GLN A 98 0.85 -15.99 6.24
C GLN A 98 0.66 -15.25 4.92
N GLU A 99 -0.28 -15.71 4.11
CA GLU A 99 -0.68 -15.01 2.89
C GLU A 99 -2.01 -14.33 3.10
N VAL A 100 -2.12 -13.09 2.62
CA VAL A 100 -3.36 -12.32 2.66
C VAL A 100 -3.65 -11.66 1.32
N ILE A 101 -4.94 -11.52 1.04
CA ILE A 101 -5.44 -10.67 -0.04
C ILE A 101 -6.25 -9.55 0.59
N VAL A 102 -5.94 -8.31 0.25
CA VAL A 102 -6.70 -7.13 0.66
C VAL A 102 -7.35 -6.51 -0.57
N ASN A 103 -8.55 -5.94 -0.41
CA ASN A 103 -9.13 -5.08 -1.43
C ASN A 103 -9.68 -3.79 -0.82
N GLY A 104 -9.98 -2.84 -1.69
CA GLY A 104 -10.58 -1.56 -1.34
C GLY A 104 -10.63 -0.63 -2.53
N SER A 105 -10.87 0.63 -2.25
CA SER A 105 -10.74 1.73 -3.21
C SER A 105 -9.66 2.69 -2.72
N LEU A 106 -9.14 3.51 -3.61
CA LEU A 106 -8.23 4.58 -3.26
C LEU A 106 -8.42 5.75 -4.22
N TRP A 107 -8.14 6.95 -3.73
CA TRP A 107 -8.08 8.12 -4.59
C TRP A 107 -6.66 8.70 -4.58
N TYR A 108 -6.24 9.20 -5.74
CA TYR A 108 -5.01 9.95 -5.93
C TYR A 108 -5.35 11.40 -6.24
N LYS A 109 -4.57 12.32 -5.68
CA LYS A 109 -4.54 13.72 -6.07
C LYS A 109 -3.21 14.01 -6.75
N LEU A 110 -3.26 14.37 -8.01
CA LEU A 110 -2.08 14.78 -8.77
C LEU A 110 -1.68 16.22 -8.44
N ARG A 111 -0.41 16.56 -8.68
CA ARG A 111 0.11 17.92 -8.41
C ARG A 111 -0.60 19.03 -9.20
N ASN A 112 -1.18 18.70 -10.36
CA ASN A 112 -2.03 19.63 -11.13
C ASN A 112 -3.48 19.76 -10.58
N GLY A 113 -3.79 19.08 -9.46
CA GLY A 113 -5.09 19.11 -8.80
C GLY A 113 -6.10 18.09 -9.33
N ARG A 114 -5.80 17.34 -10.39
CA ARG A 114 -6.68 16.26 -10.88
C ARG A 114 -6.80 15.16 -9.83
N ARG A 115 -8.03 14.71 -9.61
CA ARG A 115 -8.35 13.55 -8.77
C ARG A 115 -8.62 12.34 -9.65
N ILE A 116 -8.13 11.18 -9.23
CA ILE A 116 -8.34 9.89 -9.89
C ILE A 116 -8.74 8.89 -8.82
N ASP A 117 -9.86 8.22 -9.01
CA ASP A 117 -10.38 7.21 -8.09
C ASP A 117 -10.21 5.84 -8.75
N VAL A 118 -9.65 4.86 -8.04
CA VAL A 118 -9.45 3.50 -8.54
C VAL A 118 -9.79 2.46 -7.48
N ASP A 119 -10.18 1.28 -7.92
CA ASP A 119 -10.25 0.11 -7.07
C ASP A 119 -8.92 -0.63 -7.08
N PHE A 120 -8.58 -1.27 -5.95
CA PHE A 120 -7.36 -2.06 -5.83
C PHE A 120 -7.61 -3.41 -5.16
N ALA A 121 -6.71 -4.33 -5.48
CA ALA A 121 -6.48 -5.53 -4.69
C ALA A 121 -4.97 -5.69 -4.46
N SER A 122 -4.60 -6.32 -3.36
CA SER A 122 -3.22 -6.52 -2.96
C SER A 122 -3.02 -7.94 -2.49
N MET A 123 -1.96 -8.61 -2.93
CA MET A 123 -1.51 -9.89 -2.38
C MET A 123 -0.25 -9.66 -1.56
N ILE A 124 -0.25 -10.10 -0.30
CA ILE A 124 0.88 -9.95 0.60
C ILE A 124 1.26 -11.31 1.17
N LYS A 125 2.55 -11.63 1.14
CA LYS A 125 3.13 -12.83 1.76
C LYS A 125 4.03 -12.41 2.90
N PHE A 126 3.64 -12.82 4.10
CA PHE A 126 4.35 -12.56 5.33
C PHE A 126 5.15 -13.78 5.76
N ALA A 127 6.31 -13.51 6.36
CA ALA A 127 7.06 -14.45 7.17
C ALA A 127 7.10 -13.97 8.63
N ASP A 128 7.10 -14.92 9.56
CA ASP A 128 7.41 -14.67 10.97
C ASP A 128 8.93 -14.54 11.14
N PRO A 129 9.46 -13.34 11.48
CA PRO A 129 10.88 -13.15 11.70
C PRO A 129 11.38 -13.77 13.01
N GLY A 130 10.50 -14.37 13.81
CA GLY A 130 10.80 -14.93 15.13
C GLY A 130 10.82 -13.89 16.25
N ASP A 131 11.14 -14.35 17.46
CA ASP A 131 11.32 -13.53 18.67
C ASP A 131 10.10 -12.71 19.13
N GLY A 132 8.88 -13.10 18.72
CA GLY A 132 7.65 -12.40 19.08
C GLY A 132 7.50 -11.01 18.43
N LYS A 133 8.22 -10.77 17.32
CA LYS A 133 8.11 -9.56 16.50
C LYS A 133 6.89 -9.67 15.56
N ASP A 134 6.46 -8.52 15.04
CA ASP A 134 5.40 -8.47 14.03
C ASP A 134 5.82 -9.19 12.73
N LEU A 135 4.84 -9.70 12.01
CA LEU A 135 5.03 -10.36 10.72
C LEU A 135 5.68 -9.40 9.72
N GLN A 136 6.55 -9.89 8.84
CA GLN A 136 7.21 -9.07 7.83
C GLN A 136 6.89 -9.56 6.42
N ALA A 137 6.50 -8.63 5.54
CA ALA A 137 6.19 -8.92 4.16
C ALA A 137 7.48 -9.17 3.37
N GLU A 138 7.65 -10.41 2.91
CA GLU A 138 8.71 -10.78 1.95
C GLU A 138 8.27 -10.41 0.52
N PHE A 139 6.95 -10.37 0.28
CA PHE A 139 6.37 -10.03 -1.01
C PHE A 139 5.05 -9.28 -0.82
N TYR A 140 4.88 -8.19 -1.57
CA TYR A 140 3.65 -7.42 -1.68
C TYR A 140 3.47 -7.02 -3.14
N GLU A 141 2.43 -7.54 -3.79
CA GLU A 141 1.98 -7.08 -5.10
C GLU A 141 0.66 -6.32 -5.03
N VAL A 142 0.58 -5.22 -5.78
CA VAL A 142 -0.61 -4.37 -5.91
C VAL A 142 -1.18 -4.54 -7.31
N TYR A 143 -2.47 -4.87 -7.39
CA TYR A 143 -3.26 -4.94 -8.60
C TYR A 143 -4.26 -3.78 -8.62
N LEU A 144 -4.09 -2.87 -9.57
CA LEU A 144 -5.06 -1.81 -9.88
C LEU A 144 -5.00 -1.48 -11.36
N ASP A 145 -6.07 -0.90 -11.90
CA ASP A 145 -6.04 -0.34 -13.26
C ASP A 145 -5.29 1.00 -13.24
N ALA A 146 -4.00 0.94 -13.58
CA ALA A 146 -3.13 2.10 -13.59
C ALA A 146 -3.29 2.95 -14.85
N HIS A 147 -4.13 2.56 -15.83
CA HIS A 147 -4.16 3.20 -17.14
C HIS A 147 -4.55 4.67 -17.05
N GLU A 148 -5.61 5.00 -16.29
CA GLU A 148 -6.03 6.39 -16.12
C GLU A 148 -4.97 7.20 -15.36
N LEU A 149 -4.41 6.65 -14.29
CA LEU A 149 -3.35 7.29 -13.51
C LEU A 149 -2.15 7.64 -14.39
N MET A 150 -1.63 6.66 -15.14
CA MET A 150 -0.45 6.85 -15.98
C MET A 150 -0.71 7.81 -17.13
N THR A 151 -1.90 7.74 -17.75
CA THR A 151 -2.31 8.71 -18.78
C THR A 151 -2.31 10.13 -18.23
N ALA A 152 -2.94 10.35 -17.08
CA ALA A 152 -3.03 11.66 -16.45
C ALA A 152 -1.66 12.23 -16.03
N ILE A 153 -0.75 11.38 -15.55
CA ILE A 153 0.63 11.77 -15.24
C ILE A 153 1.39 12.19 -16.50
N ASN A 154 1.23 11.44 -17.60
CA ASN A 154 1.88 11.76 -18.87
C ASN A 154 1.36 13.08 -19.45
N GLU A 155 0.04 13.30 -19.45
CA GLU A 155 -0.59 14.57 -19.88
C GLU A 155 -0.02 15.75 -19.10
N MET A 156 -0.01 15.65 -17.76
CA MET A 156 0.50 16.67 -16.86
C MET A 156 1.99 17.00 -17.13
N ASN A 157 2.84 15.98 -17.25
CA ASN A 157 4.27 16.18 -17.50
C ASN A 157 4.52 16.83 -18.88
N ASN A 158 3.72 16.51 -19.89
CA ASN A 158 3.83 17.09 -21.23
C ASN A 158 3.34 18.54 -21.31
N GLU A 159 2.42 18.95 -20.43
CA GLU A 159 1.97 20.34 -20.32
C GLU A 159 3.02 21.23 -19.63
N GLU A 160 3.70 20.72 -18.59
CA GLU A 160 4.76 21.45 -17.88
C GLU A 160 6.06 21.59 -18.69
N GLY A 161 6.30 20.68 -19.63
CA GLY A 161 7.46 20.72 -20.53
C GLY A 161 7.33 21.68 -21.72
N LYS A 162 6.21 22.40 -21.84
CA LYS A 162 5.95 23.43 -22.87
C LYS A 162 6.13 24.82 -22.30
#